data_AF-D2HVK7-F1
#
_entry.id   AF-D2HVK7-F1
#
_cell.length_a   1.000
_cell.length_b   1.000
_cell.length_c   1.000
_cell.angle_alpha   90.00
_cell.angle_beta   90.00
_cell.angle_gamma   90.00
#
_symmetry.space_group_name_H-M   'P 1'
#
loop_
_entity.id
_entity.type
_entity.pdbx_description
1 polymer ?
#
loop_
_entity_poly.entity_id
_entity_poly.type
_entity_poly.pdbx_seq_one_letter_code
_entity_poly.pdbx_strand_id
1 'polypeptide(L)'
;LVGTEDALLQQLADSMLKEDCASELKVHLARSLPLPSNVNRPRIDLIVFVVNLHSKYSLRNVEESLRHVDATFFLGKVGFLATGAGRESHCSVHRNTIVRLAHTYRSPLLFCDLEV
;
A
#
# COMPACT_ATOMS: atom_id res chain seq x y z
N LEU A 1 3.11 4.82 -3.24
CA LEU A 1 2.22 3.65 -3.14
C LEU A 1 3.04 2.40 -3.46
N VAL A 2 2.91 1.34 -2.65
CA VAL A 2 3.60 0.06 -2.85
C VAL A 2 2.57 -1.05 -3.04
N GLY A 3 2.62 -1.80 -4.14
CA GLY A 3 1.65 -2.87 -4.43
C GLY A 3 1.93 -3.55 -5.77
N THR A 4 1.32 -4.71 -6.00
CA THR A 4 1.63 -5.55 -7.17
C THR A 4 0.81 -5.21 -8.41
N GLU A 5 -0.32 -4.53 -8.24
CA GLU A 5 -1.29 -4.23 -9.28
C GLU A 5 -1.11 -2.81 -9.84
N ASP A 6 -0.22 -2.66 -10.84
CA ASP A 6 0.13 -1.35 -11.40
C ASP A 6 -1.07 -0.50 -11.84
N ALA A 7 -2.09 -1.11 -12.46
CA ALA A 7 -3.28 -0.40 -12.91
C ALA A 7 -4.09 0.20 -11.73
N LEU A 8 -4.24 -0.56 -10.64
CA LEU A 8 -4.93 -0.08 -9.43
C LEU A 8 -4.11 1.02 -8.74
N LEU A 9 -2.78 0.86 -8.68
CA LEU A 9 -1.90 1.87 -8.13
C LEU A 9 -1.96 3.18 -8.92
N GLN A 10 -2.00 3.10 -10.26
CA GLN A 10 -2.11 4.26 -11.13
C GLN A 10 -3.47 4.94 -10.96
N GLN A 11 -4.57 4.18 -10.98
CA GLN A 11 -5.93 4.73 -10.77
C GLN A 11 -6.06 5.44 -9.41
N LEU A 12 -5.47 4.87 -8.35
CA LEU A 12 -5.46 5.50 -7.03
C LEU A 12 -4.63 6.78 -7.05
N ALA A 13 -3.45 6.77 -7.69
CA ALA A 13 -2.62 7.96 -7.83
C ALA A 13 -3.35 9.08 -8.59
N ASP A 14 -4.00 8.74 -9.70
CA ASP A 14 -4.77 9.68 -10.51
C ASP A 14 -5.94 10.27 -9.71
N SER A 15 -6.62 9.44 -8.91
CA SER A 15 -7.70 9.89 -8.02
C SER A 15 -7.20 10.84 -6.92
N MET A 16 -6.03 10.56 -6.34
CA MET A 16 -5.40 11.44 -5.34
C MET A 16 -4.95 12.78 -5.93
N LEU A 17 -4.56 12.80 -7.21
CA LEU A 17 -4.09 14.00 -7.92
C LEU A 17 -5.21 14.78 -8.62
N LYS A 18 -6.44 14.23 -8.63
CA LYS A 18 -7.57 14.81 -9.35
C LYS A 18 -8.06 16.12 -8.73
N GLU A 19 -8.11 16.18 -7.41
CA GLU A 19 -8.56 17.37 -6.69
C GLU A 19 -7.37 18.24 -6.31
N ASP A 20 -7.51 19.54 -6.56
CA ASP A 20 -6.48 20.50 -6.25
C ASP A 20 -6.36 20.66 -4.73
N CYS A 21 -5.13 20.75 -4.23
CA CYS A 21 -4.88 20.91 -2.80
C CYS A 21 -3.80 21.96 -2.56
N ALA A 22 -3.77 22.52 -1.35
CA ALA A 22 -2.87 23.63 -1.02
C ALA A 22 -1.37 23.27 -1.08
N SER A 23 -1.03 21.98 -1.19
CA SER A 23 0.34 21.48 -1.24
C SER A 23 0.60 20.76 -2.55
N GLU A 24 1.82 20.84 -3.09
CA GLU A 24 2.20 20.07 -4.27
C GLU A 24 2.26 18.56 -3.90
N LEU A 25 1.29 17.78 -4.36
CA LEU A 25 1.25 16.35 -4.14
C LEU A 25 2.07 15.61 -5.22
N LYS A 26 3.04 14.79 -4.78
CA LYS A 26 3.83 13.91 -5.66
C LYS A 26 3.60 12.46 -5.28
N VAL A 27 3.18 11.65 -6.24
CA VAL A 27 2.92 10.21 -6.03
C VAL A 27 3.96 9.37 -6.76
N HIS A 28 4.66 8.51 -6.02
CA HIS A 28 5.60 7.53 -6.56
C HIS A 28 5.04 6.12 -6.41
N LEU A 29 5.15 5.30 -7.46
CA LEU A 29 4.69 3.92 -7.48
C LEU A 29 5.88 2.96 -7.38
N ALA A 30 5.71 1.88 -6.63
CA ALA A 30 6.69 0.81 -6.55
C ALA A 30 5.98 -0.55 -6.43
N ARG A 31 6.52 -1.58 -7.08
CA ARG A 31 5.97 -2.93 -6.97
C ARG A 31 6.30 -3.60 -5.65
N SER A 32 7.50 -3.34 -5.13
CA SER A 32 8.02 -3.93 -3.90
C SER A 32 9.11 -3.04 -3.30
N LEU A 33 9.53 -3.37 -2.08
CA LEU A 33 10.71 -2.80 -1.44
C LEU A 33 11.76 -3.91 -1.20
N PRO A 34 13.06 -3.57 -1.17
CA PRO A 34 13.63 -2.23 -1.28
C PRO A 34 13.62 -1.69 -2.71
N LEU A 35 13.60 -0.35 -2.85
CA LEU A 35 13.83 0.28 -4.15
C LEU A 35 15.26 -0.01 -4.65
N PRO A 36 15.49 -0.14 -5.96
CA PRO A 36 16.83 -0.38 -6.48
C PRO A 36 17.77 0.79 -6.13
N SER A 37 19.08 0.52 -6.07
CA SER A 37 20.09 1.47 -5.55
C SER A 37 20.42 2.62 -6.51
N ASN A 38 20.01 2.52 -7.78
CA ASN A 38 20.32 3.44 -8.86
C ASN A 38 19.23 4.49 -9.13
N VAL A 39 18.13 4.50 -8.37
CA VAL A 39 17.10 5.54 -8.48
C VAL A 39 17.42 6.70 -7.56
N ASN A 40 17.39 7.92 -8.10
CA ASN A 40 17.42 9.13 -7.30
C ASN A 40 16.20 9.09 -6.35
N ARG A 41 16.44 8.86 -5.06
CA ARG A 41 15.36 8.62 -4.10
C ARG A 41 14.76 9.96 -3.68
N PRO A 42 13.52 10.27 -4.06
CA PRO A 42 12.84 11.45 -3.52
C PRO A 42 12.65 11.25 -2.01
N ARG A 43 12.52 12.36 -1.29
CA ARG A 43 12.04 12.31 0.09
C ARG A 43 10.64 11.70 0.10
N ILE A 44 10.42 10.72 0.96
CA ILE A 44 9.13 10.03 1.10
C ILE A 44 8.51 10.44 2.42
N ASP A 45 7.33 11.08 2.37
CA ASP A 45 6.62 11.52 3.56
C ASP A 45 5.58 10.49 4.05
N LEU A 46 5.06 9.63 3.16
CA LEU A 46 4.08 8.58 3.47
C LEU A 46 4.25 7.36 2.56
N ILE A 47 4.17 6.16 3.13
CA ILE A 47 4.13 4.89 2.42
C ILE A 47 2.75 4.25 2.63
N VAL A 48 2.07 3.94 1.52
CA VAL A 48 0.82 3.16 1.56
C VAL A 48 1.06 1.83 0.87
N PHE A 49 0.88 0.73 1.62
CA PHE A 49 0.90 -0.63 1.10
C PHE A 49 -0.50 -1.02 0.63
N VAL A 50 -0.65 -1.20 -0.67
CA VAL A 50 -1.90 -1.64 -1.30
C VAL A 50 -1.89 -3.15 -1.42
N VAL A 51 -2.87 -3.81 -0.80
CA VAL A 51 -2.95 -5.26 -0.65
C VAL A 51 -4.23 -5.78 -1.27
N ASN A 52 -4.11 -6.56 -2.34
CA ASN A 52 -5.24 -7.24 -2.96
C ASN A 52 -5.56 -8.54 -2.23
N LEU A 53 -6.70 -8.61 -1.53
CA LEU A 53 -7.07 -9.77 -0.72
C LEU A 53 -7.41 -11.03 -1.53
N HIS A 54 -7.56 -10.91 -2.85
CA HIS A 54 -7.71 -12.07 -3.75
C HIS A 54 -6.36 -12.65 -4.20
N SER A 55 -5.26 -11.93 -3.96
CA SER A 55 -3.93 -12.32 -4.43
C SER A 55 -3.02 -12.68 -3.26
N LYS A 56 -2.75 -13.98 -3.10
CA LYS A 56 -1.75 -14.47 -2.13
C LYS A 56 -0.37 -13.86 -2.41
N TYR A 57 -0.05 -13.61 -3.68
CA TYR A 57 1.20 -12.97 -4.08
C TYR A 57 1.28 -11.52 -3.58
N SER A 58 0.19 -10.75 -3.71
CA SER A 58 0.12 -9.36 -3.22
C SER A 58 0.41 -9.29 -1.71
N LEU A 59 -0.23 -10.16 -0.92
CA LEU A 59 0.01 -10.25 0.52
C LEU A 59 1.46 -10.61 0.86
N ARG A 60 2.01 -11.65 0.24
CA ARG A 60 3.42 -12.06 0.49
C ARG A 60 4.39 -10.96 0.10
N ASN A 61 4.16 -10.29 -1.03
CA ASN A 61 5.01 -9.20 -1.49
C ASN A 61 5.05 -8.04 -0.47
N VAL A 62 3.92 -7.73 0.16
CA VAL A 62 3.83 -6.71 1.22
C VAL A 62 4.56 -7.17 2.48
N GLU A 63 4.37 -8.42 2.91
CA GLU A 63 5.10 -8.99 4.06
C GLU A 63 6.62 -8.92 3.89
N GLU A 64 7.13 -9.24 2.70
CA GLU A 64 8.56 -9.13 2.38
C GLU A 64 9.00 -7.65 2.35
N SER A 65 8.24 -6.79 1.68
CA SER A 65 8.59 -5.36 1.52
C SER A 65 8.69 -4.63 2.87
N LEU A 66 7.85 -4.98 3.85
CA LEU A 66 7.85 -4.37 5.18
C LEU A 66 9.17 -4.55 5.94
N ARG A 67 9.92 -5.63 5.66
CA ARG A 67 11.22 -5.90 6.30
C ARG A 67 12.31 -4.91 5.92
N HIS A 68 12.08 -4.16 4.84
CA HIS A 68 13.01 -3.17 4.32
C HIS A 68 12.63 -1.73 4.69
N VAL A 69 11.55 -1.55 5.46
CA VAL A 69 11.10 -0.24 5.94
C VAL A 69 11.72 0.05 7.29
N ASP A 70 12.34 1.22 7.41
CA ASP A 70 12.89 1.69 8.68
C ASP A 70 11.79 1.87 9.74
N ALA A 71 12.07 1.49 10.98
CA ALA A 71 11.10 1.50 12.07
C ALA A 71 10.43 2.88 12.30
N THR A 72 11.15 3.97 12.01
CA THR A 72 10.66 5.34 12.16
C THR A 72 9.49 5.67 11.24
N PHE A 73 9.34 4.96 10.11
CA PHE A 73 8.19 5.15 9.21
C PHE A 73 6.89 4.65 9.81
N PHE A 74 6.92 3.62 10.66
CA PHE A 74 5.72 3.10 11.32
C PHE A 74 5.16 4.03 12.42
N LEU A 75 5.86 5.13 12.73
CA LEU A 75 5.37 6.21 13.59
C LEU A 75 4.47 7.19 12.81
N GLY A 76 3.46 6.66 12.12
CA GLY A 76 2.43 7.43 11.42
C GLY A 76 2.71 7.75 9.94
N LYS A 77 3.81 7.25 9.36
CA LYS A 77 4.15 7.42 7.92
C LYS A 77 3.96 6.14 7.10
N VAL A 78 3.31 5.14 7.67
CA VAL A 78 2.90 3.91 6.98
C VAL A 78 1.42 3.69 7.18
N GLY A 79 0.73 3.29 6.12
CA GLY A 79 -0.63 2.79 6.15
C GLY A 79 -0.82 1.59 5.22
N PHE A 80 -1.85 0.80 5.51
CA PHE A 80 -2.29 -0.32 4.70
C PHE A 80 -3.62 0.02 4.03
N LEU A 81 -3.76 -0.33 2.76
CA LEU A 81 -5.00 -0.24 1.99
C LEU A 81 -5.33 -1.63 1.46
N ALA A 82 -6.31 -2.29 2.06
CA ALA A 82 -6.79 -3.58 1.59
C ALA A 82 -7.91 -3.40 0.56
N THR A 83 -7.76 -4.06 -0.59
CA THR A 83 -8.74 -4.06 -1.67
C THR A 83 -9.36 -5.45 -1.85
N GLY A 84 -10.57 -5.50 -2.38
CA GLY A 84 -11.33 -6.73 -2.57
C GLY A 84 -12.11 -7.22 -1.35
N ALA A 85 -12.07 -6.49 -0.22
CA ALA A 85 -12.66 -6.95 1.04
C ALA A 85 -14.20 -7.00 1.03
N GLY A 86 -14.86 -6.21 0.17
CA GLY A 86 -16.31 -6.17 0.05
C GLY A 86 -16.88 -7.24 -0.88
N ARG A 87 -16.04 -7.98 -1.62
CA ARG A 87 -16.48 -9.02 -2.57
C ARG A 87 -16.57 -10.36 -1.87
N GLU A 88 -17.64 -11.12 -2.07
CA GLU A 88 -17.81 -12.45 -1.45
C GLU A 88 -16.67 -13.44 -1.81
N SER A 89 -15.95 -13.21 -2.91
CA SER A 89 -14.83 -14.03 -3.37
C SER A 89 -13.51 -13.84 -2.60
N HIS A 90 -13.44 -12.95 -1.60
CA HIS A 90 -12.18 -12.69 -0.90
C HIS A 90 -11.78 -13.83 0.04
N CYS A 91 -10.47 -14.06 0.17
CA CYS A 91 -9.95 -15.06 1.09
C CYS A 91 -9.96 -14.50 2.52
N SER A 92 -10.84 -15.03 3.38
CA SER A 92 -10.95 -14.63 4.79
C SER A 92 -9.62 -14.76 5.56
N VAL A 93 -8.77 -15.71 5.16
CA VAL A 93 -7.41 -15.86 5.70
C VAL A 93 -6.56 -14.63 5.40
N HIS A 94 -6.56 -14.13 4.16
CA HIS A 94 -5.78 -12.93 3.80
C HIS A 94 -6.25 -11.70 4.56
N ARG A 95 -7.56 -11.56 4.80
CA ARG A 95 -8.13 -10.47 5.61
C ARG A 95 -7.62 -10.51 7.05
N ASN A 96 -7.63 -11.68 7.69
CA ASN A 96 -7.12 -11.83 9.06
C ASN A 96 -5.61 -11.57 9.12
N THR A 97 -4.86 -11.99 8.10
CA THR A 97 -3.43 -11.72 8.02
C THR A 97 -3.14 -10.23 7.91
N ILE A 98 -3.83 -9.48 7.02
CA ILE A 98 -3.57 -8.04 6.88
C ILE A 98 -3.94 -7.26 8.16
N VAL A 99 -5.02 -7.65 8.85
CA VAL A 99 -5.39 -7.06 10.14
C VAL A 99 -4.29 -7.29 11.18
N ARG A 100 -3.78 -8.53 11.28
CA ARG A 100 -2.67 -8.84 12.19
C ARG A 100 -1.40 -8.08 11.80
N LEU A 101 -1.12 -7.96 10.52
CA LEU A 101 0.05 -7.26 10.01
C LEU A 101 -0.01 -5.77 10.37
N ALA A 102 -1.13 -5.10 10.10
CA ALA A 102 -1.35 -3.71 10.46
C ALA A 102 -1.20 -3.46 11.97
N HIS A 103 -1.76 -4.35 12.80
CA HIS A 103 -1.59 -4.30 14.25
C HIS A 103 -0.12 -4.50 14.69
N THR A 104 0.59 -5.46 14.09
CA THR A 104 2.00 -5.75 14.38
C THR A 104 2.89 -4.53 14.12
N TYR A 105 2.65 -3.86 12.98
CA TYR A 105 3.38 -2.66 12.57
C TYR A 105 2.76 -1.36 13.08
N ARG A 106 1.76 -1.43 13.98
CA ARG A 106 1.08 -0.27 14.60
C ARG A 106 0.66 0.81 13.60
N SER A 107 0.21 0.40 12.43
CA SER A 107 -0.11 1.28 11.32
C SER A 107 -1.59 1.18 10.94
N PRO A 108 -2.21 2.27 10.47
CA PRO A 108 -3.62 2.26 10.06
C PRO A 108 -3.89 1.25 8.95
N LEU A 109 -5.09 0.65 8.98
CA LEU A 109 -5.62 -0.22 7.93
C LEU A 109 -6.93 0.37 7.42
N LEU A 110 -6.96 0.67 6.12
CA LEU A 110 -8.12 1.12 5.39
C LEU A 110 -8.60 0.02 4.45
N PHE A 111 -9.90 -0.01 4.20
CA PHE A 111 -10.53 -0.89 3.22
C PHE A 111 -11.15 -0.05 2.12
N CYS A 112 -10.87 -0.41 0.87
CA CYS A 112 -11.44 0.28 -0.29
C CYS A 112 -11.55 -0.69 -1.46
N ASP A 113 -12.73 -0.74 -2.07
CA ASP A 113 -12.89 -1.30 -3.40
C ASP A 113 -12.92 -0.12 -4.38
N LEU A 114 -11.86 0.02 -5.17
CA LEU A 114 -11.84 0.98 -6.27
C LEU A 114 -12.80 0.45 -7.34
N GLU A 115 -13.92 1.15 -7.53
CA GLU A 115 -14.82 0.91 -8.66
C GLU A 115 -14.05 1.21 -9.96
N VAL A 116 -14.23 0.33 -10.96
CA VAL A 116 -13.77 0.55 -12.33
C VAL A 116 -14.98 0.94 -13.16
#